data_AF-A0A1F2UKA9-F1
#
_entry.id   AF-A0A1F2UKA9-F1
#
_cell.length_a   1.000
_cell.length_b   1.000
_cell.length_c   1.000
_cell.angle_alpha   90.00
_cell.angle_beta   90.00
_cell.angle_gamma   90.00
#
_symmetry.space_group_name_H-M   'P 1'
#
loop_
_entity.id
_entity.type
_entity.pdbx_description
1 polymer ?
#
loop_
_entity_poly.entity_id
_entity_poly.type
_entity_poly.pdbx_seq_one_letter_code
_entity_poly.pdbx_strand_id
1 'polypeptide(L)'
;ISDELCDGAGFCIGTCPEGALTIVERETEAFSEEAVHEHTAAVKVDPVTQHCNWCGAADTERPLLPTRHQGQSVWVCVKCLPPLIHG
;
A
#
# COMPACT_ATOMS: atom_id res chain seq x y z
N ILE A 1 -14.51 -4.54 0.47
CA ILE A 1 -13.84 -5.13 1.65
C ILE A 1 -14.88 -5.15 2.77
N SER A 2 -15.01 -6.25 3.50
CA SER A 2 -15.93 -6.32 4.66
C SER A 2 -15.38 -5.43 5.79
N ASP A 3 -16.24 -4.83 6.59
CA ASP A 3 -15.82 -3.93 7.68
C ASP A 3 -15.05 -4.67 8.77
N GLU A 4 -15.40 -5.93 9.03
CA GLU A 4 -14.68 -6.82 9.95
C GLU A 4 -13.23 -7.14 9.49
N LEU A 5 -12.89 -6.86 8.22
CA LEU A 5 -11.54 -7.01 7.65
C LEU A 5 -10.76 -5.69 7.64
N CYS A 6 -11.38 -4.56 8.01
CA CYS A 6 -10.77 -3.24 7.94
C CYS A 6 -10.19 -2.83 9.30
N ASP A 7 -8.86 -2.76 9.39
CA ASP A 7 -8.14 -2.30 10.57
C ASP A 7 -7.97 -0.77 10.65
N GLY A 8 -8.41 -0.04 9.61
CA GLY A 8 -8.26 1.40 9.50
C GLY A 8 -6.85 1.88 9.13
N ALA A 9 -5.91 1.00 8.78
CA ALA A 9 -4.53 1.38 8.41
C ALA A 9 -4.44 2.08 7.03
N GLY A 10 -5.48 1.95 6.20
CA GLY A 10 -5.58 2.66 4.92
C GLY A 10 -4.73 2.08 3.79
N PHE A 11 -4.12 0.90 3.95
CA PHE A 11 -3.31 0.27 2.89
C PHE A 11 -4.10 -0.05 1.62
N CYS A 12 -5.41 -0.27 1.73
CA CYS A 12 -6.30 -0.51 0.59
C CYS A 12 -6.67 0.78 -0.17
N ILE A 13 -6.41 1.95 0.43
CA ILE A 13 -6.76 3.24 -0.14
C ILE A 13 -5.47 3.93 -0.59
N GLY A 14 -5.30 4.09 -1.90
CA GLY A 14 -4.18 4.87 -2.46
C GLY A 14 -4.28 6.36 -2.10
N THR A 15 -3.22 7.12 -2.37
CA THR A 15 -3.28 8.59 -2.25
C THR A 15 -4.29 9.14 -3.24
N CYS A 16 -5.36 9.80 -2.76
CA CYS A 16 -6.28 10.56 -3.60
C CYS A 16 -5.67 11.93 -3.93
N PRO A 17 -5.27 12.22 -5.18
CA PRO A 17 -4.66 13.50 -5.53
C PRO A 17 -5.68 14.66 -5.62
N GLU A 18 -6.98 14.33 -5.72
CA GLU A 18 -8.07 15.27 -6.00
C GLU A 18 -8.92 15.60 -4.77
N GLY A 19 -8.62 15.02 -3.60
CA GLY A 19 -9.38 15.25 -2.37
C GLY A 19 -10.83 14.75 -2.42
N ALA A 20 -11.12 13.74 -3.25
CA ALA A 20 -12.46 13.19 -3.44
C ALA A 20 -12.94 12.25 -2.30
N LEU A 21 -12.09 12.00 -1.29
CA LEU A 21 -12.41 11.11 -0.18
C LEU A 21 -12.94 11.89 1.03
N THR A 22 -13.99 11.37 1.64
CA THR A 22 -14.59 11.91 2.87
C THR A 22 -14.63 10.84 3.95
N ILE A 23 -14.35 11.22 5.20
CA ILE A 23 -14.48 10.35 6.36
C ILE A 23 -15.91 10.45 6.89
N VAL A 24 -16.52 9.31 7.21
CA VAL A 24 -17.86 9.24 7.80
C VAL A 24 -17.81 8.43 9.08
N GLU A 25 -18.58 8.86 10.09
CA GLU A 25 -18.81 8.09 11.31
C GLU A 25 -20.11 7.31 11.16
N ARG A 26 -20.06 5.99 11.38
CA ARG A 26 -21.22 5.09 11.36
C ARG A 26 -20.97 3.89 12.28
N GLU A 27 -22.05 3.24 12.69
CA GLU A 27 -21.95 1.92 13.34
C GLU A 27 -21.60 0.84 12.30
N THR A 28 -20.78 -0.13 12.72
CA THR A 28 -20.23 -1.17 11.85
C THR A 28 -19.75 -2.35 12.68
N GLU A 29 -19.57 -3.51 12.04
CA GLU A 29 -18.92 -4.68 12.63
C GLU A 29 -17.51 -4.34 13.14
N ALA A 30 -17.14 -4.92 14.28
CA ALA A 30 -15.78 -4.79 14.80
C ALA A 30 -14.79 -5.58 13.95
N PHE A 31 -13.55 -5.10 13.87
CA PHE A 31 -12.45 -5.83 13.25
C PHE A 31 -12.26 -7.22 13.89
N SER A 32 -12.13 -8.26 13.07
CA SER A 32 -11.86 -9.65 13.47
C SER A 32 -10.59 -10.16 12.80
N GLU A 33 -9.59 -10.49 13.62
CA GLU A 33 -8.34 -11.08 13.15
C GLU A 33 -8.56 -12.47 12.53
N GLU A 34 -9.50 -13.24 13.08
CA GLU A 34 -9.88 -14.55 12.55
C GLU A 34 -10.44 -14.45 11.13
N ALA A 35 -11.36 -13.51 10.89
CA ALA A 35 -11.93 -13.27 9.57
C ALA A 35 -10.86 -12.86 8.53
N VAL A 36 -9.86 -12.07 8.94
CA VAL A 36 -8.72 -11.69 8.08
C VAL A 36 -7.90 -12.91 7.69
N HIS A 37 -7.59 -13.80 8.63
CA HIS A 37 -6.83 -15.00 8.35
C HIS A 37 -7.57 -15.95 7.40
N GLU A 38 -8.86 -16.15 7.60
CA GLU A 38 -9.69 -16.96 6.69
C GLU A 38 -9.75 -16.36 5.28
N HIS A 39 -9.98 -15.05 5.18
CA HIS A 39 -9.99 -14.34 3.90
C HIS A 39 -8.64 -14.46 3.18
N THR A 40 -7.54 -14.22 3.89
CA THR A 40 -6.19 -14.25 3.31
C THR A 40 -5.79 -15.65 2.85
N ALA A 41 -6.23 -16.70 3.57
CA ALA A 41 -5.99 -18.08 3.15
C ALA A 41 -6.72 -18.45 1.84
N ALA A 42 -7.88 -17.83 1.57
CA ALA A 42 -8.66 -18.07 0.36
C ALA A 42 -8.19 -17.21 -0.83
N VAL A 43 -7.61 -16.04 -0.59
CA VAL A 43 -7.15 -15.12 -1.63
C VAL A 43 -5.79 -15.55 -2.18
N LYS A 44 -5.76 -15.89 -3.47
CA LYS A 44 -4.51 -16.04 -4.22
C LYS A 44 -4.00 -14.66 -4.60
N VAL A 45 -2.96 -14.19 -3.92
CA VAL A 45 -2.22 -13.01 -4.36
C VAL A 45 -1.34 -13.45 -5.52
N ASP A 46 -1.65 -12.97 -6.73
CA ASP A 46 -0.69 -13.02 -7.83
C ASP A 46 0.42 -12.00 -7.51
N PRO A 47 1.66 -12.43 -7.26
CA PRO A 47 2.73 -11.52 -6.92
C PRO A 47 3.11 -10.71 -8.16
N VAL A 48 2.44 -9.57 -8.34
CA VAL A 48 2.88 -8.56 -9.30
C VAL A 48 4.21 -8.00 -8.79
N THR A 49 5.32 -8.49 -9.35
CA THR A 49 6.66 -8.02 -9.04
C THR A 49 6.76 -6.52 -9.27
N GLN A 50 6.95 -5.76 -8.19
CA GLN A 50 7.17 -4.33 -8.27
C GLN A 50 8.62 -4.04 -8.63
N HIS A 51 8.86 -2.95 -9.35
CA HIS A 51 10.20 -2.53 -9.78
C HIS A 51 10.47 -1.10 -9.36
N CYS A 52 11.72 -0.82 -8.96
CA CYS A 52 12.15 0.53 -8.67
C CYS A 52 12.10 1.39 -9.93
N ASN A 53 11.36 2.50 -9.87
CA ASN A 53 11.19 3.42 -10.99
C ASN A 53 12.48 4.13 -11.44
N TRP A 54 13.56 4.02 -10.66
CA TRP A 54 14.85 4.67 -10.95
C TRP A 54 15.90 3.69 -11.49
N CYS A 55 16.11 2.56 -10.81
CA CYS A 55 17.16 1.61 -11.16
C CYS A 55 16.65 0.28 -11.71
N GLY A 56 15.33 0.06 -11.74
CA GLY A 56 14.72 -1.17 -12.24
C GLY A 56 14.81 -2.38 -11.29
N ALA A 57 15.48 -2.27 -10.13
CA ALA A 57 15.58 -3.38 -9.17
C ALA A 57 14.19 -3.85 -8.74
N ALA A 58 13.97 -5.15 -8.74
CA ALA A 58 12.72 -5.77 -8.30
C ALA A 58 12.61 -5.77 -6.76
N ASP A 59 11.38 -5.87 -6.26
CA ASP A 59 11.07 -6.09 -4.84
C ASP A 59 11.70 -7.37 -4.26
N THR A 60 11.93 -8.37 -5.10
CA THR A 60 12.67 -9.60 -4.75
C THR A 60 14.17 -9.37 -4.57
N GLU A 61 14.75 -8.32 -5.15
CA GLU A 61 16.17 -8.00 -5.03
C GLU A 61 16.44 -7.00 -3.90
N ARG A 62 15.53 -6.04 -3.69
CA ARG A 62 15.66 -4.99 -2.68
C ARG A 62 14.29 -4.54 -2.18
N PRO A 63 14.15 -4.19 -0.89
CA PRO A 63 12.94 -3.56 -0.39
C PRO A 63 12.62 -2.30 -1.19
N LEU A 64 11.39 -2.23 -1.68
CA LEU A 64 10.82 -1.05 -2.34
C LEU A 64 9.90 -0.34 -1.35
N LEU A 65 9.99 0.99 -1.35
CA LEU A 65 9.11 1.85 -0.58
C LEU A 65 8.22 2.63 -1.54
N PRO A 66 6.89 2.72 -1.28
CA PRO A 66 6.03 3.59 -2.03
C PRO A 66 6.34 5.04 -1.62
N THR A 67 6.63 5.89 -2.61
CA THR A 67 7.02 7.29 -2.36
C THR A 67 6.32 8.22 -3.33
N ARG A 68 6.23 9.51 -2.98
CA ARG A 68 5.80 10.55 -3.92
C ARG A 68 7.01 11.32 -4.41
N HIS A 69 7.23 11.31 -5.73
CA HIS A 69 8.28 12.08 -6.37
C HIS A 69 7.66 12.87 -7.53
N GLN A 70 7.89 14.19 -7.56
CA GLN A 70 7.32 15.10 -8.57
C GLN A 70 5.80 14.94 -8.78
N GLY A 71 5.05 14.69 -7.69
CA GLY A 71 3.59 14.51 -7.73
C GLY A 71 3.11 13.13 -8.18
N GLN A 72 4.01 12.21 -8.53
CA GLN A 72 3.67 10.84 -8.91
C GLN A 72 3.93 9.86 -7.75
N SER A 73 3.03 8.90 -7.56
CA SER A 73 3.24 7.77 -6.65
C SER A 73 4.11 6.72 -7.37
N VAL A 74 5.33 6.52 -6.88
CA VAL A 74 6.35 5.66 -7.51
C VAL A 74 6.98 4.73 -6.46
N TRP A 75 7.39 3.55 -6.92
CA TRP A 75 8.18 2.62 -6.11
C TRP A 75 9.66 2.94 -6.23
N VAL A 76 10.35 3.09 -5.09
CA VAL A 76 11.79 3.36 -5.06
C VAL A 76 12.47 2.41 -4.10
N CYS A 77 13.56 1.77 -4.53
CA CYS A 77 14.33 0.89 -3.66
C CYS A 77 15.05 1.68 -2.57
N VAL A 78 15.29 1.06 -1.42
CA VAL A 78 16.01 1.67 -0.29
C VAL A 78 17.40 2.22 -0.64
N LYS A 79 18.01 1.78 -1.75
CA LYS A 79 19.28 2.32 -2.26
C LYS A 79 19.09 3.63 -3.05
N CYS A 80 18.01 3.74 -3.81
CA CYS A 80 17.70 4.93 -4.62
C CYS A 80 16.91 5.98 -3.85
N LEU A 81 16.35 5.63 -2.68
CA LEU A 81 15.59 6.54 -1.85
C LEU A 81 16.41 7.72 -1.29
N PRO A 82 17.62 7.54 -0.72
CA PRO A 82 18.32 8.63 -0.03
C PRO A 82 18.57 9.88 -0.89
N PRO A 83 19.00 9.78 -2.16
CA PRO A 83 19.11 10.95 -3.05
C PRO A 83 17.77 11.69 -3.28
N LEU A 84 16.63 11.00 -3.18
CA LEU A 84 15.31 11.62 -3.43
C LEU A 84 14.77 12.40 -2.24
N ILE A 85 15.24 12.11 -1.02
CA ILE A 85 14.73 12.69 0.22
C ILE A 85 15.71 13.68 0.87
N HIS A 86 17.00 13.64 0.50
CA HIS A 86 18.03 14.47 1.12
C HIS A 86 18.66 15.52 0.19
N GLY A 87 18.40 15.46 -1.13
CA GLY A 87 19.00 16.35 -2.12
C GLY A 87 20.36 15.86 -2.58
#